data_AF-A0A7X0P6V7-F1
#
_entry.id   AF-A0A7X0P6V7-F1
#
_cell.length_a   1.000
_cell.length_b   1.000
_cell.length_c   1.000
_cell.angle_alpha   90.00
_cell.angle_beta   90.00
_cell.angle_gamma   90.00
#
_symmetry.space_group_name_H-M   'P 1'
#
loop_
_entity.id
_entity.type
_entity.pdbx_description
1 polymer ?
#
loop_
_entity_poly.entity_id
_entity_poly.type
_entity_poly.pdbx_seq_one_letter_code
_entity_poly.pdbx_strand_id
1 'polypeptide(L)'
;MSGGSYDYLCHAWDLDDILAKRGELERMSARLAGLGWAEDAARETEELLVMLRQWQIRSEVRIARLRSVWKAVEWWDSCDWGEDQVRAIVEHFHGCPCDPSLSWSAEQDRWVVTCRAEAATP
;
A
#
# COMPACT_ATOMS: atom_id res chain seq x y z
N MET A 1 0.29 -18.59 -29.26
CA MET A 1 -0.90 -18.94 -28.45
C MET A 1 -1.71 -17.66 -28.26
N SER A 2 -2.99 -17.64 -28.61
CA SER A 2 -3.86 -16.48 -28.36
C SER A 2 -4.26 -16.46 -26.87
N GLY A 3 -3.98 -15.36 -26.17
CA GLY A 3 -4.28 -15.19 -24.73
C GLY A 3 -5.77 -15.15 -24.36
N GLY A 4 -6.71 -15.56 -25.22
CA GLY A 4 -8.14 -15.35 -24.99
C GLY A 4 -8.53 -13.86 -25.00
N SER A 5 -9.84 -13.56 -24.95
CA SER A 5 -10.33 -12.17 -25.03
C SER A 5 -10.10 -11.36 -23.75
N TYR A 6 -9.96 -12.05 -22.62
CA TYR A 6 -9.80 -11.46 -21.28
C TYR A 6 -8.63 -12.09 -20.49
N ASP A 7 -7.55 -12.48 -21.18
CA ASP A 7 -6.40 -13.16 -20.57
C ASP A 7 -6.77 -14.37 -19.70
N TYR A 8 -7.80 -15.14 -20.07
CA TYR A 8 -8.34 -16.23 -19.24
C TYR A 8 -8.71 -15.83 -17.81
N LEU A 9 -9.31 -14.64 -17.62
CA LEU A 9 -9.84 -14.18 -16.32
C LEU A 9 -10.73 -15.21 -15.61
N CYS A 10 -11.44 -16.05 -16.36
CA CYS A 10 -12.25 -17.16 -15.82
C CYS A 10 -11.44 -18.28 -15.15
N HIS A 11 -10.11 -18.26 -15.27
CA HIS A 11 -9.19 -19.17 -14.61
C HIS A 11 -8.39 -18.48 -13.50
N ALA A 12 -8.81 -17.29 -13.04
CA ALA A 12 -8.27 -16.69 -11.82
C ALA A 12 -8.80 -17.48 -10.60
N TRP A 13 -7.88 -18.04 -9.80
CA TRP A 13 -8.23 -18.89 -8.66
C TRP A 13 -8.09 -18.16 -7.32
N ASP A 14 -7.31 -17.08 -7.29
CA ASP A 14 -7.03 -16.33 -6.08
C ASP A 14 -6.95 -14.81 -6.33
N LEU A 15 -6.66 -14.08 -5.25
CA LEU A 15 -6.58 -12.63 -5.27
C LEU A 15 -5.40 -12.12 -6.10
N ASP A 16 -4.27 -12.84 -6.13
CA ASP A 16 -3.07 -12.41 -6.83
C ASP A 16 -3.28 -12.48 -8.35
N ASP A 17 -3.96 -13.54 -8.83
CA ASP A 17 -4.41 -13.65 -10.22
C ASP A 17 -5.30 -12.47 -10.63
N ILE A 18 -6.27 -12.12 -9.77
CA ILE A 18 -7.21 -11.02 -10.01
C ILE A 18 -6.49 -9.67 -10.02
N LEU A 19 -5.54 -9.45 -9.11
CA LEU A 19 -4.74 -8.24 -9.06
C LEU A 19 -3.86 -8.09 -10.31
N ALA A 20 -3.23 -9.18 -10.76
CA ALA A 20 -2.42 -9.20 -11.98
C ALA A 20 -3.26 -8.91 -13.24
N LYS A 21 -4.55 -9.28 -13.24
CA LYS A 21 -5.48 -9.12 -14.36
C LYS A 21 -6.48 -7.98 -14.16
N ARG A 22 -6.16 -6.96 -13.33
CA ARG A 22 -7.08 -5.85 -13.03
C ARG A 22 -7.66 -5.17 -14.28
N GLY A 23 -6.83 -4.91 -15.29
CA GLY A 23 -7.29 -4.32 -16.54
C GLY A 23 -8.29 -5.21 -17.30
N GLU A 24 -8.15 -6.53 -17.20
CA GLU A 24 -9.08 -7.50 -17.79
C GLU A 24 -10.42 -7.51 -17.05
N LEU A 25 -10.38 -7.38 -15.72
CA LEU A 25 -11.56 -7.27 -14.88
C LEU A 25 -12.35 -5.99 -15.19
N GLU A 26 -11.67 -4.86 -15.43
CA GLU A 26 -12.30 -3.60 -15.88
C GLU A 26 -12.97 -3.76 -17.25
N ARG A 27 -12.27 -4.39 -18.22
CA ARG A 27 -12.85 -4.70 -19.53
C ARG A 27 -14.05 -5.64 -19.43
N MET A 28 -14.02 -6.61 -18.52
CA MET A 28 -15.14 -7.52 -18.27
C MET A 28 -16.34 -6.79 -17.66
N SER A 29 -16.12 -5.92 -16.66
CA SER A 29 -17.19 -5.08 -16.07
C SER A 29 -17.90 -4.27 -17.16
N ALA A 30 -17.12 -3.55 -17.98
CA ALA A 30 -17.65 -2.76 -19.09
C ALA A 30 -18.39 -3.62 -20.12
N ARG A 31 -17.88 -4.83 -20.43
CA ARG A 31 -18.57 -5.75 -21.35
C ARG A 31 -19.90 -6.22 -20.78
N LEU A 32 -19.95 -6.65 -19.52
CA LEU A 32 -21.16 -7.15 -18.87
C LEU A 32 -22.23 -6.06 -18.82
N ALA A 33 -21.86 -4.83 -18.47
CA ALA A 33 -22.77 -3.69 -18.49
C ALA A 33 -23.34 -3.44 -19.90
N GLY A 34 -22.51 -3.57 -20.94
CA GLY A 34 -22.92 -3.37 -22.33
C GLY A 34 -23.83 -4.46 -22.92
N LEU A 35 -24.06 -5.57 -22.22
CA LEU A 35 -24.95 -6.63 -22.71
C LEU A 35 -26.44 -6.33 -22.47
N GLY A 36 -26.77 -5.45 -21.53
CA GLY A 36 -28.16 -5.03 -21.23
C GLY A 36 -29.03 -6.07 -20.53
N TRP A 37 -28.52 -7.28 -20.27
CA TRP A 37 -29.22 -8.34 -19.52
C TRP A 37 -28.35 -8.98 -18.44
N ALA A 38 -27.10 -8.56 -18.29
CA ALA A 38 -26.13 -9.09 -17.33
C ALA A 38 -25.85 -8.10 -16.18
N GLU A 39 -26.84 -7.29 -15.80
CA GLU A 39 -26.69 -6.19 -14.85
C GLU A 39 -26.20 -6.65 -13.48
N ASP A 40 -26.71 -7.77 -12.97
CA ASP A 40 -26.25 -8.33 -11.68
C ASP A 40 -24.77 -8.71 -11.73
N ALA A 41 -24.34 -9.41 -12.78
CA ALA A 41 -22.93 -9.80 -12.94
C ALA A 41 -22.01 -8.59 -13.15
N ALA A 42 -22.49 -7.57 -13.87
CA ALA A 42 -21.76 -6.31 -14.03
C ALA A 42 -21.58 -5.59 -12.69
N ARG A 43 -22.64 -5.51 -11.88
CA ARG A 43 -22.61 -4.91 -10.54
C ARG A 43 -21.62 -5.62 -9.62
N GLU A 44 -21.68 -6.95 -9.54
CA GLU A 44 -20.76 -7.73 -8.70
C GLU A 44 -19.29 -7.54 -9.13
N THR A 45 -19.04 -7.44 -10.45
CA THR A 45 -17.69 -7.19 -10.99
C THR A 45 -17.20 -5.78 -10.62
N GLU A 46 -18.07 -4.78 -10.71
CA GLU A 46 -17.76 -3.39 -10.35
C GLU A 46 -17.50 -3.26 -8.83
N GLU A 47 -18.31 -3.90 -8.00
CA GLU A 47 -18.11 -3.93 -6.55
C GLU A 47 -16.77 -4.56 -6.17
N LEU A 48 -16.37 -5.64 -6.85
CA LEU A 48 -15.04 -6.22 -6.70
C LEU A 48 -13.93 -5.21 -7.03
N LEU A 49 -14.04 -4.48 -8.16
CA LEU A 49 -13.06 -3.44 -8.53
C LEU A 49 -12.95 -2.34 -7.47
N VAL A 50 -14.09 -1.88 -6.93
CA VAL A 50 -14.14 -0.89 -5.86
C VAL A 50 -13.45 -1.41 -4.59
N MET A 51 -13.76 -2.64 -4.18
CA MET A 51 -13.13 -3.28 -3.01
C MET A 51 -11.61 -3.37 -3.18
N LEU A 52 -11.14 -3.80 -4.35
CA LEU A 52 -9.72 -3.92 -4.66
C LEU A 52 -9.01 -2.56 -4.62
N ARG A 53 -9.66 -1.49 -5.12
CA ARG A 53 -9.10 -0.14 -5.09
C ARG A 53 -9.03 0.41 -3.66
N GLN A 54 -10.09 0.23 -2.88
CA GLN A 54 -10.11 0.62 -1.47
C GLN A 54 -9.08 -0.14 -0.65
N TRP A 55 -8.90 -1.44 -0.92
CA TRP A 55 -7.86 -2.25 -0.29
C TRP A 55 -6.47 -1.72 -0.65
N GLN A 56 -6.18 -1.49 -1.93
CA GLN A 56 -4.89 -0.97 -2.38
C GLN A 56 -4.52 0.34 -1.67
N ILE A 57 -5.41 1.34 -1.70
CA ILE A 57 -5.16 2.64 -1.06
C ILE A 57 -4.91 2.47 0.45
N ARG A 58 -5.73 1.66 1.12
CA ARG A 58 -5.59 1.40 2.57
C ARG A 58 -4.31 0.67 2.92
N SER A 59 -3.82 -0.21 2.04
CA SER A 59 -2.56 -0.93 2.19
C SER A 59 -1.38 0.00 1.96
N GLU A 60 -1.38 0.80 0.89
CA GLU A 60 -0.33 1.77 0.58
C GLU A 60 -0.13 2.78 1.71
N VAL A 61 -1.21 3.33 2.27
CA VAL A 61 -1.14 4.23 3.44
C VAL A 61 -0.53 3.54 4.67
N ARG A 62 -0.88 2.27 4.92
CA ARG A 62 -0.30 1.51 6.04
C ARG A 62 1.19 1.22 5.81
N ILE A 63 1.55 0.81 4.60
CA ILE A 63 2.93 0.56 4.20
C ILE A 63 3.77 1.82 4.39
N ALA A 64 3.31 2.96 3.86
CA ALA A 64 4.02 4.23 3.99
C ALA A 64 4.30 4.59 5.46
N ARG A 65 3.31 4.41 6.33
CA ARG A 65 3.45 4.69 7.77
C ARG A 65 4.35 3.69 8.50
N LEU A 66 4.32 2.42 8.12
CA LEU A 66 5.08 1.36 8.80
C LEU A 66 6.52 1.23 8.27
N ARG A 67 6.80 1.76 7.08
CA ARG A 67 8.11 1.63 6.42
C ARG A 67 9.28 2.07 7.30
N SER A 68 9.13 3.18 8.02
CA SER A 68 10.16 3.70 8.92
C SER A 68 10.38 2.78 10.13
N VAL A 69 9.31 2.20 10.69
CA VAL A 69 9.38 1.24 11.78
C VAL A 69 10.07 -0.05 11.33
N TRP A 70 9.70 -0.58 10.16
CA TRP A 70 10.34 -1.78 9.60
C TRP A 70 11.84 -1.56 9.38
N LYS A 71 12.21 -0.42 8.79
CA LYS A 71 13.61 -0.03 8.62
C LYS A 71 14.35 0.09 9.97
N ALA A 72 13.72 0.65 10.98
CA ALA A 72 14.33 0.80 12.30
C ALA A 72 14.67 -0.55 12.93
N VAL A 73 13.75 -1.52 12.83
CA VAL A 73 13.96 -2.89 13.31
C VAL A 73 15.06 -3.58 12.48
N GLU A 74 15.02 -3.46 11.16
CA GLU A 74 16.06 -4.03 10.27
C GLU A 74 17.47 -3.54 10.64
N TRP A 75 17.62 -2.24 10.92
CA TRP A 75 18.91 -1.64 11.26
C TRP A 75 19.37 -1.94 12.70
N TRP A 76 18.43 -2.20 13.60
CA TRP A 76 18.75 -2.72 14.94
C TRP A 76 19.26 -4.16 14.86
N ASP A 77 18.58 -5.01 14.08
CA ASP A 77 18.97 -6.40 13.92
C ASP A 77 20.30 -6.56 13.15
N SER A 78 20.65 -5.60 12.29
CA SER A 78 21.98 -5.55 11.64
C SER A 78 23.08 -4.94 12.51
N CYS A 79 22.78 -4.52 13.74
CA CYS A 79 23.68 -3.79 14.64
C CYS A 79 24.15 -2.41 14.11
N ASP A 80 23.46 -1.84 13.10
CA ASP A 80 23.76 -0.50 12.59
C ASP A 80 23.18 0.59 13.52
N TRP A 81 22.07 0.29 14.19
CA TRP A 81 21.36 1.18 15.11
C TRP A 81 21.34 0.69 16.56
N GLY A 82 21.13 1.65 17.47
CA GLY A 82 20.87 1.49 18.90
C GLY A 82 19.38 1.34 19.25
N GLU A 83 19.05 0.82 20.44
CA GLU A 83 17.66 0.59 20.89
C GLU A 83 16.93 1.93 21.06
N ASP A 84 17.67 2.95 21.45
CA ASP A 84 17.23 4.33 21.55
C ASP A 84 16.76 4.90 20.21
N GLN A 85 17.41 4.55 19.09
CA GLN A 85 16.98 4.94 17.74
C GLN A 85 15.67 4.26 17.35
N VAL A 86 15.52 2.97 17.63
CA VAL A 86 14.28 2.22 17.35
C VAL A 86 13.12 2.80 18.14
N ARG A 87 13.31 2.99 19.45
CA ARG A 87 12.30 3.55 20.34
C ARG A 87 11.86 4.94 19.90
N ALA A 88 12.79 5.80 19.49
CA ALA A 88 12.46 7.13 18.98
C ALA A 88 11.55 7.06 17.74
N ILE A 89 11.79 6.14 16.81
CA ILE A 89 10.95 5.94 15.63
C ILE A 89 9.57 5.39 16.00
N VAL A 90 9.49 4.43 16.92
CA VAL A 90 8.21 3.87 17.37
C VAL A 90 7.37 4.91 18.11
N GLU A 91 7.98 5.69 19.00
CA GLU A 91 7.32 6.82 19.67
C GLU A 91 6.76 7.83 18.65
N HIS A 92 7.53 8.13 17.60
CA HIS A 92 7.09 9.01 16.53
C HIS A 92 5.89 8.45 15.73
N PHE A 93 5.92 7.15 15.41
CA PHE A 93 4.85 6.46 14.67
C PHE A 93 3.48 6.57 15.37
N HIS A 94 3.45 6.61 16.70
CA HIS A 94 2.22 6.79 17.47
C HIS A 94 1.63 8.21 17.35
N GLY A 95 2.47 9.22 17.09
CA GLY A 95 2.09 10.64 17.14
C GLY A 95 1.92 11.33 15.79
N CYS A 96 2.55 10.85 14.70
CA CYS A 96 2.53 11.56 13.42
C CYS A 96 2.61 10.62 12.19
N PRO A 97 1.92 10.93 11.07
CA PRO A 97 1.96 10.13 9.84
C PRO A 97 3.11 10.48 8.86
N CYS A 98 4.05 11.36 9.22
CA CYS A 98 5.16 11.76 8.35
C CYS A 98 6.32 10.74 8.36
N ASP A 99 7.14 10.74 7.30
CA ASP A 99 8.38 9.95 7.23
C ASP A 99 9.45 10.60 8.13
N PRO A 100 9.85 9.94 9.23
CA PRO A 100 10.82 10.51 10.17
C PRO A 100 12.26 10.43 9.66
N SER A 101 13.02 11.50 9.84
CA SER A 101 14.48 11.49 9.75
C SER A 101 15.12 11.54 11.13
N LEU A 102 16.17 10.74 11.33
CA LEU A 102 16.98 10.76 12.56
C LEU A 102 18.21 11.64 12.41
N SER A 103 18.47 12.42 13.44
CA SER A 103 19.72 13.18 13.59
C SER A 103 20.18 13.13 15.04
N TRP A 104 21.49 13.03 15.24
CA TRP A 104 22.09 13.15 16.57
C TRP A 104 21.97 14.58 17.08
N SER A 105 21.40 14.77 18.27
CA SER A 105 21.39 16.06 18.96
C SER A 105 22.45 16.07 20.04
N ALA A 106 23.52 16.87 19.83
CA ALA A 106 24.57 17.05 20.83
C ALA A 106 24.07 17.77 22.09
N GLU A 107 23.01 18.58 21.99
CA GLU A 107 22.42 19.30 23.13
C GLU A 107 21.63 18.37 24.06
N GLN A 108 20.97 17.35 23.50
CA GLN A 108 20.15 16.40 24.25
C GLN A 108 20.85 15.06 24.48
N ASP A 109 22.08 14.91 23.99
CA ASP A 109 22.88 13.67 24.01
C ASP A 109 22.08 12.42 23.57
N ARG A 110 21.22 12.60 22.55
CA ARG A 110 20.33 11.55 22.05
C ARG A 110 19.99 11.74 20.58
N TRP A 111 19.51 10.67 19.98
CA TRP A 111 18.83 10.74 18.68
C TRP A 111 17.49 11.46 18.79
N VAL A 112 17.28 12.41 17.88
CA VAL A 112 16.04 13.17 17.78
C VAL A 112 15.41 12.88 16.43
N VAL A 113 14.11 12.60 16.45
CA VAL A 113 13.30 12.45 15.25
C VAL A 113 12.83 13.82 14.79
N THR A 114 13.10 14.12 13.53
CA THR A 114 12.57 15.29 12.84
C THR A 114 11.64 14.81 11.74
N CYS A 115 10.52 15.49 11.54
CA CYS A 115 9.73 15.30 10.33
C CYS A 115 10.14 16.32 9.29
N ARG A 116 10.47 15.82 8.11
CA ARG A 116 10.46 16.67 6.94
C ARG A 116 8.98 16.93 6.62
N ALA A 117 8.54 18.18 6.72
CA ALA A 117 7.27 18.56 6.13
C ALA A 117 7.36 18.27 4.64
N GLU A 118 6.58 17.32 4.13
CA GLU A 118 6.36 17.23 2.70
C GLU A 118 5.73 18.56 2.29
N ALA A 119 6.41 19.28 1.40
CA ALA A 119 5.81 20.43 0.74
C ALA A 119 4.53 19.92 0.06
N ALA A 120 3.37 20.34 0.58
CA ALA A 120 2.10 20.12 -0.09
C ALA A 120 2.26 20.70 -1.49
N THR A 121 2.39 19.83 -2.49
CA THR A 121 2.44 20.26 -3.87
C THR A 121 0.99 20.62 -4.24
N PRO A 122 0.73 21.84 -4.77
CA PRO A 122 -0.61 22.35 -4.99
C PRO A 122 -1.41 21.55 -6.02
#